data_AF-E0ZCY8-F1
#
_entry.id   AF-E0ZCY8-F1
#
_cell.length_a   1.000
_cell.length_b   1.000
_cell.length_c   1.000
_cell.angle_alpha   90.00
_cell.angle_beta   90.00
_cell.angle_gamma   90.00
#
_symmetry.space_group_name_H-M   'P 1'
#
loop_
_entity.id
_entity.type
_entity.pdbx_description
1 polymer ?
#
loop_
_entity_poly.entity_id
_entity_poly.type
_entity_poly.pdbx_seq_one_letter_code
_entity_poly.pdbx_strand_id
1 'polypeptide(L)'
;QNQCSFTVWAAGIPVGGGQALTQGQTWSVEVPAGTRAGRFWGRTGCSFDASGQGSCNTGDCGGLLSCQVSGRPPATLAEYTLTGDNNLDTYDISLVDGFNLPLKITPSDTTCPTVDCSSNITANCPTELQVVEGCDSACAALNSPQYCCTGDYVDNCPPTSYSQYFKGQCPQAYSYAKDDNTSTFTCTPGANYNIAFCA
;
A
#
# COMPACT_ATOMS: atom_id res chain seq x y z
N GLN A 1 -0.88 -12.57 -3.27
CA GLN A 1 -1.09 -13.22 -4.58
C GLN A 1 -0.88 -12.19 -5.68
N ASN A 2 -0.23 -12.57 -6.79
CA ASN A 2 -0.16 -11.72 -7.97
C ASN A 2 -1.20 -12.16 -9.02
N GLN A 3 -2.20 -11.32 -9.30
CA GLN A 3 -3.19 -11.55 -10.37
C GLN A 3 -2.91 -10.66 -11.60
N CYS A 4 -1.89 -9.81 -11.54
CA CYS A 4 -1.45 -8.99 -12.66
C CYS A 4 -0.94 -9.88 -13.81
N SER A 5 -1.04 -9.39 -15.04
CA SER A 5 -0.50 -10.06 -16.24
C SER A 5 1.03 -9.95 -16.37
N PHE A 6 1.70 -9.42 -15.36
CA PHE A 6 3.15 -9.19 -15.31
C PHE A 6 3.71 -9.53 -13.93
N THR A 7 5.03 -9.68 -13.84
CA THR A 7 5.72 -9.96 -12.57
C THR A 7 5.63 -8.77 -11.62
N VAL A 8 5.23 -9.05 -10.38
CA VAL A 8 5.26 -8.09 -9.27
C VAL A 8 6.29 -8.58 -8.26
N TRP A 9 7.15 -7.68 -7.78
CA TRP A 9 8.04 -7.99 -6.66
C TRP A 9 7.35 -7.56 -5.38
N ALA A 10 6.61 -8.50 -4.79
CA ALA A 10 5.98 -8.30 -3.49
C ALA A 10 7.03 -7.94 -2.45
N ALA A 11 6.66 -7.09 -1.51
CA ALA A 11 7.50 -6.62 -0.42
C ALA A 11 6.70 -6.53 0.86
N GLY A 12 7.36 -6.76 2.00
CA GLY A 12 6.75 -6.77 3.32
C GLY A 12 7.71 -6.33 4.41
N ILE A 13 7.27 -5.45 5.30
CA ILE A 13 7.99 -5.05 6.52
C ILE A 13 7.02 -5.02 7.72
N PRO A 14 7.50 -5.21 8.96
CA PRO A 14 8.85 -5.66 9.33
C PRO A 14 9.08 -7.15 9.01
N VAL A 15 8.07 -7.86 8.50
CA VAL A 15 8.12 -9.30 8.21
C VAL A 15 7.95 -9.55 6.71
N GLY A 16 8.73 -10.48 6.18
CA GLY A 16 8.66 -10.95 4.79
C GLY A 16 9.86 -10.52 3.95
N GLY A 17 10.22 -9.24 3.95
CA GLY A 17 11.27 -8.71 3.07
C GLY A 17 10.74 -8.51 1.66
N GLY A 18 10.97 -9.47 0.76
CA GLY A 18 10.40 -9.40 -0.59
C GLY A 18 10.63 -10.64 -1.44
N GLN A 19 9.74 -10.82 -2.43
CA GLN A 19 9.68 -12.01 -3.28
C GLN A 19 9.15 -11.63 -4.68
N ALA A 20 9.79 -12.16 -5.73
CA ALA A 20 9.26 -12.04 -7.08
C ALA A 20 8.07 -12.99 -7.26
N LEU A 21 6.95 -12.46 -7.75
CA LEU A 21 5.72 -13.20 -8.05
C LEU A 21 5.38 -13.02 -9.52
N THR A 22 5.49 -14.09 -10.30
CA THR A 22 4.90 -14.15 -11.65
C THR A 22 3.37 -14.29 -11.57
N GLN A 23 2.67 -14.12 -12.69
CA GLN A 23 1.20 -14.20 -12.74
C GLN A 23 0.69 -15.49 -12.10
N GLY A 24 -0.28 -15.35 -11.20
CA GLY A 24 -0.92 -16.46 -10.48
C GLY A 24 -0.15 -16.97 -9.27
N GLN A 25 1.10 -16.53 -9.05
CA GLN A 25 1.87 -16.97 -7.89
C GLN A 25 1.41 -16.32 -6.58
N THR A 26 1.60 -17.07 -5.50
CA THR A 26 1.31 -16.65 -4.13
C THR A 26 2.57 -16.80 -3.28
N TRP A 27 2.79 -15.84 -2.39
CA TRP A 27 3.80 -15.90 -1.35
C TRP A 27 3.07 -15.89 -0.01
N SER A 28 3.31 -16.93 0.80
CA SER A 28 2.80 -17.02 2.17
C SER A 28 3.84 -16.47 3.13
N VAL A 29 3.39 -15.59 4.03
CA VAL A 29 4.23 -14.96 5.05
C VAL A 29 3.58 -15.17 6.40
N GLU A 30 4.30 -15.83 7.30
CA GLU A 30 3.87 -15.99 8.69
C GLU A 30 4.23 -14.72 9.46
N VAL A 31 3.22 -13.92 9.78
CA VAL A 31 3.38 -12.67 10.53
C VAL A 31 3.03 -12.91 11.99
N PRO A 32 3.95 -12.67 12.95
CA PRO A 32 3.66 -12.85 14.37
C PRO A 32 2.53 -11.94 14.85
N ALA A 33 1.67 -12.47 15.74
CA ALA A 33 0.71 -11.66 16.48
C ALA A 33 1.43 -10.54 17.26
N GLY A 34 0.80 -9.37 17.38
CA GLY A 34 1.41 -8.19 17.99
C GLY A 34 2.29 -7.36 17.05
N THR A 35 2.47 -7.76 15.79
CA THR A 35 3.21 -6.95 14.79
C THR A 35 2.49 -5.62 14.57
N ARG A 36 3.23 -4.51 14.64
CA ARG A 36 2.72 -3.14 14.46
C ARG A 36 3.41 -2.46 13.28
N ALA A 37 2.76 -1.45 12.71
CA ALA A 37 3.26 -0.69 11.56
C ALA A 37 3.68 -1.60 10.40
N GLY A 38 2.93 -2.68 10.20
CA GLY A 38 3.17 -3.66 9.15
C GLY A 38 2.72 -3.11 7.81
N ARG A 39 3.48 -3.42 6.75
CA ARG A 39 3.19 -3.02 5.37
C ARG A 39 3.45 -4.17 4.43
N PHE A 40 2.57 -4.35 3.46
CA PHE A 40 2.82 -5.10 2.24
C PHE A 40 2.50 -4.24 1.02
N TRP A 41 3.31 -4.36 -0.04
CA TRP A 41 3.07 -3.66 -1.30
C TRP A 41 3.67 -4.45 -2.48
N GLY A 42 3.29 -4.07 -3.70
CA GLY A 42 3.85 -4.62 -4.92
C GLY A 42 4.78 -3.62 -5.59
N ARG A 43 5.95 -4.09 -6.05
CA ARG A 43 6.92 -3.28 -6.82
C ARG A 43 6.92 -3.68 -8.28
N THR A 44 7.09 -2.72 -9.18
CA THR A 44 7.05 -2.94 -10.64
C THR A 44 8.37 -2.55 -11.31
N GLY A 45 8.62 -3.12 -12.50
CA GLY A 45 9.78 -2.79 -13.31
C GLY A 45 11.12 -3.06 -12.62
N CYS A 46 11.21 -4.11 -11.80
CA CYS A 46 12.41 -4.38 -11.02
C CYS A 46 13.46 -5.17 -11.80
N SER A 47 14.73 -4.90 -11.48
CA SER A 47 15.87 -5.72 -11.89
C SER A 47 16.82 -5.85 -10.70
N PHE A 48 17.19 -7.08 -10.34
CA PHE A 48 18.11 -7.38 -9.25
C PHE A 48 19.24 -8.29 -9.74
N ASP A 49 20.44 -8.10 -9.18
CA ASP A 49 21.56 -9.01 -9.35
C ASP A 49 21.44 -10.25 -8.46
N ALA A 50 22.41 -11.15 -8.56
CA ALA A 50 22.45 -12.39 -7.77
C ALA A 50 22.58 -12.16 -6.25
N SER A 51 23.00 -10.96 -5.83
CA SER A 51 23.05 -10.55 -4.41
C SER A 51 21.76 -9.89 -3.92
N GLY A 52 20.75 -9.76 -4.80
CA GLY A 52 19.49 -9.11 -4.49
C GLY A 52 19.58 -7.59 -4.48
N GLN A 53 20.58 -7.00 -5.11
CA GLN A 53 20.75 -5.55 -5.24
C GLN A 53 20.32 -5.08 -6.63
N GLY A 54 19.69 -3.91 -6.71
CA GLY A 54 19.09 -3.44 -7.95
C GLY A 54 18.19 -2.22 -7.78
N SER A 55 17.11 -2.17 -8.56
CA SER A 55 16.13 -1.09 -8.49
C SER A 55 14.77 -1.51 -9.05
N CYS A 56 13.72 -0.87 -8.58
CA CYS A 56 12.37 -0.91 -9.16
C CYS A 56 11.92 0.46 -9.68
N ASN A 57 11.00 0.49 -10.64
CA ASN A 57 10.37 1.72 -11.12
C ASN A 57 9.52 2.36 -10.01
N THR A 58 8.67 1.56 -9.37
CA THR A 58 7.79 1.98 -8.27
C THR A 58 8.00 1.11 -7.03
N GLY A 59 7.76 1.68 -5.85
CA GLY A 59 7.83 0.96 -4.58
C GLY A 59 9.23 0.44 -4.20
N ASP A 60 10.29 0.91 -4.84
CA ASP A 60 11.65 0.50 -4.52
C ASP A 60 12.00 0.75 -3.04
N CYS A 61 12.66 -0.20 -2.40
CA CYS A 61 12.95 -0.17 -0.95
C CYS A 61 14.45 -0.04 -0.66
N GLY A 62 15.11 0.87 -1.36
CA GLY A 62 16.55 1.12 -1.23
C GLY A 62 17.40 0.18 -2.08
N GLY A 63 16.86 -0.26 -3.21
CA GLY A 63 17.53 -1.14 -4.17
C GLY A 63 17.69 -2.58 -3.71
N LEU A 64 16.91 -3.04 -2.72
CA LEU A 64 17.00 -4.40 -2.19
C LEU A 64 15.82 -5.27 -2.64
N LEU A 65 16.09 -6.52 -3.00
CA LEU A 65 15.04 -7.51 -3.22
C LEU A 65 14.29 -7.80 -1.92
N SER A 66 15.02 -8.00 -0.83
CA SER A 66 14.47 -8.22 0.52
C SER A 66 14.42 -6.90 1.29
N CYS A 67 13.25 -6.27 1.31
CA CYS A 67 13.09 -4.93 1.85
C CYS A 67 13.32 -4.85 3.37
N GLN A 68 14.00 -3.79 3.80
CA GLN A 68 14.22 -3.44 5.21
C GLN A 68 13.55 -2.11 5.59
N VAL A 69 13.13 -1.34 4.58
CA VAL A 69 12.45 -0.06 4.70
C VAL A 69 11.21 -0.07 3.80
N SER A 70 10.30 0.87 4.03
CA SER A 70 9.11 1.03 3.18
C SER A 70 9.51 1.38 1.75
N GLY A 71 8.65 1.04 0.78
CA GLY A 71 8.84 1.42 -0.61
C GLY A 71 8.74 2.94 -0.83
N ARG A 72 9.55 3.46 -1.76
CA ARG A 72 9.45 4.83 -2.24
C ARG A 72 8.13 5.03 -3.01
N PRO A 73 7.39 6.13 -2.77
CA PRO A 73 6.25 6.50 -3.61
C PRO A 73 6.58 6.52 -5.12
N PRO A 74 5.62 6.15 -5.98
CA PRO A 74 4.28 5.71 -5.62
C PRO A 74 4.24 4.24 -5.21
N ALA A 75 3.48 3.92 -4.17
CA ALA A 75 3.21 2.55 -3.74
C ALA A 75 1.82 2.44 -3.11
N THR A 76 0.96 1.61 -3.70
CA THR A 76 -0.29 1.20 -3.05
C THR A 76 0.05 0.28 -1.88
N LEU A 77 -0.26 0.68 -0.65
CA LEU A 77 0.10 -0.06 0.56
C LEU A 77 -1.11 -0.84 1.11
N ALA A 78 -0.87 -2.07 1.54
CA ALA A 78 -1.69 -2.73 2.55
C ALA A 78 -0.99 -2.52 3.90
N GLU A 79 -1.60 -1.74 4.79
CA GLU A 79 -1.07 -1.50 6.13
C GLU A 79 -1.83 -2.32 7.16
N TYR A 80 -1.15 -2.73 8.24
CA TYR A 80 -1.77 -3.52 9.29
C TYR A 80 -1.11 -3.36 10.66
N THR A 81 -1.88 -3.64 11.69
CA THR A 81 -1.40 -3.94 13.05
C THR A 81 -2.18 -5.14 13.58
N LEU A 82 -1.48 -6.21 13.95
CA LEU A 82 -2.09 -7.43 14.47
C LEU A 82 -2.15 -7.37 15.99
N THR A 83 -3.30 -7.70 16.58
CA THR A 83 -3.51 -7.67 18.04
C THR A 83 -3.13 -6.31 18.65
N GLY A 84 -3.61 -5.24 18.00
CA GLY A 84 -3.41 -3.86 18.39
C GLY A 84 -4.34 -3.42 19.51
N ASP A 85 -4.92 -2.24 19.35
CA ASP A 85 -5.78 -1.63 20.36
C ASP A 85 -7.07 -2.44 20.54
N ASN A 86 -7.55 -2.52 21.78
CA ASN A 86 -8.70 -3.36 22.16
C ASN A 86 -8.57 -4.84 21.76
N ASN A 87 -7.33 -5.33 21.57
CA ASN A 87 -7.06 -6.70 21.13
C ASN A 87 -7.74 -7.03 19.78
N LEU A 88 -7.69 -6.09 18.84
CA LEU A 88 -8.17 -6.24 17.46
C LEU A 88 -7.02 -6.15 16.47
N ASP A 89 -7.17 -6.82 15.33
CA ASP A 89 -6.35 -6.51 14.17
C ASP A 89 -6.93 -5.26 13.49
N THR A 90 -6.07 -4.32 13.07
CA THR A 90 -6.43 -3.20 12.19
C THR A 90 -5.73 -3.38 10.85
N TYR A 91 -6.42 -3.06 9.77
CA TYR A 91 -5.86 -3.12 8.42
C TYR A 91 -6.57 -2.13 7.50
N ASP A 92 -5.85 -1.71 6.47
CA ASP A 92 -6.31 -0.75 5.50
C ASP A 92 -5.52 -0.83 4.20
N ILE A 93 -6.07 -0.22 3.15
CA ILE A 93 -5.33 0.13 1.93
C ILE A 93 -5.02 1.62 2.01
N SER A 94 -3.78 1.99 1.74
CA SER A 94 -3.32 3.38 1.80
C SER A 94 -2.74 3.85 0.47
N LEU A 95 -3.26 4.99 0.01
CA LEU A 95 -2.82 5.77 -1.16
C LEU A 95 -2.13 7.07 -0.74
N VAL A 96 -1.82 7.23 0.56
CA VAL A 96 -1.04 8.37 1.09
C VAL A 96 0.34 8.44 0.42
N ASP A 97 0.91 7.27 0.10
CA ASP A 97 2.17 7.11 -0.64
C ASP A 97 1.94 6.89 -2.15
N GLY A 98 0.77 7.26 -2.68
CA GLY A 98 0.43 7.16 -4.09
C GLY A 98 -0.15 5.80 -4.50
N PHE A 99 -0.25 5.58 -5.81
CA PHE A 99 -0.81 4.37 -6.41
C PHE A 99 0.08 3.85 -7.52
N ASN A 100 0.34 2.55 -7.54
CA ASN A 100 1.00 1.88 -8.67
C ASN A 100 0.23 0.65 -9.14
N LEU A 101 -0.33 -0.12 -8.21
CA LEU A 101 -1.07 -1.36 -8.50
C LEU A 101 -2.43 -1.35 -7.81
N PRO A 102 -3.49 -1.88 -8.45
CA PRO A 102 -4.72 -2.20 -7.76
C PRO A 102 -4.46 -3.25 -6.68
N LEU A 103 -5.15 -3.12 -5.55
CA LEU A 103 -4.92 -3.93 -4.36
C LEU A 103 -6.23 -4.30 -3.69
N LYS A 104 -6.29 -5.52 -3.17
CA LYS A 104 -7.42 -6.02 -2.40
C LYS A 104 -6.95 -6.80 -1.19
N ILE A 105 -7.58 -6.56 -0.04
CA ILE A 105 -7.35 -7.29 1.21
C ILE A 105 -8.63 -8.06 1.54
N THR A 106 -8.54 -9.39 1.56
CA THR A 106 -9.63 -10.29 1.93
C THR A 106 -9.25 -11.06 3.19
N PRO A 107 -9.88 -10.78 4.35
CA PRO A 107 -9.75 -11.60 5.54
C PRO A 107 -10.34 -13.01 5.34
N SER A 108 -9.77 -14.02 6.01
CA SER A 108 -10.32 -15.38 6.00
C SER A 108 -11.58 -15.51 6.85
N ASP A 109 -11.73 -14.65 7.85
CA ASP A 109 -12.98 -14.48 8.59
C ASP A 109 -13.91 -13.58 7.77
N THR A 110 -14.97 -14.16 7.20
CA THR A 110 -15.91 -13.46 6.32
C THR A 110 -16.80 -12.44 7.04
N THR A 111 -16.76 -12.39 8.37
CA THR A 111 -17.40 -11.31 9.14
C THR A 111 -16.59 -10.01 9.12
N CYS A 112 -15.30 -10.09 8.78
CA CYS A 112 -14.41 -8.95 8.67
C CYS A 112 -14.51 -8.30 7.26
N PRO A 113 -14.51 -6.97 7.16
CA PRO A 113 -14.63 -6.28 5.87
C PRO A 113 -13.55 -6.66 4.84
N THR A 114 -13.96 -6.85 3.59
CA THR A 114 -13.02 -6.83 2.45
C THR A 114 -12.76 -5.39 2.05
N VAL A 115 -11.49 -5.05 1.80
CA VAL A 115 -11.05 -3.71 1.40
C VAL A 115 -10.53 -3.79 -0.03
N ASP A 116 -11.07 -2.96 -0.92
CA ASP A 116 -10.83 -3.04 -2.37
C ASP A 116 -10.45 -1.66 -2.95
N CYS A 117 -9.35 -1.65 -3.70
CA CYS A 117 -8.94 -0.54 -4.55
C CYS A 117 -8.53 -1.09 -5.92
N SER A 118 -9.54 -1.48 -6.71
CA SER A 118 -9.41 -2.07 -8.06
C SER A 118 -9.43 -1.05 -9.20
N SER A 119 -9.61 0.24 -8.90
CA SER A 119 -9.68 1.31 -9.91
C SER A 119 -8.36 1.48 -10.68
N ASN A 120 -8.46 1.79 -11.98
CA ASN A 120 -7.31 2.07 -12.83
C ASN A 120 -6.86 3.54 -12.67
N ILE A 121 -6.29 3.86 -11.51
CA ILE A 121 -5.90 5.24 -11.16
C ILE A 121 -4.81 5.78 -12.09
N THR A 122 -3.89 4.92 -12.55
CA THR A 122 -2.80 5.33 -13.45
C THR A 122 -3.30 5.83 -14.80
N ALA A 123 -4.44 5.35 -15.29
CA ALA A 123 -5.01 5.80 -16.57
C ALA A 123 -5.53 7.23 -16.56
N ASN A 124 -5.99 7.74 -15.41
CA ASN A 124 -6.57 9.07 -15.27
C ASN A 124 -5.82 9.95 -14.25
N CYS A 125 -4.59 9.58 -13.91
CA CYS A 125 -3.77 10.27 -12.93
C CYS A 125 -3.62 11.76 -13.32
N PRO A 126 -3.85 12.72 -12.39
CA PRO A 126 -3.60 14.14 -12.65
C PRO A 126 -2.18 14.37 -13.18
N THR A 127 -2.03 15.24 -14.17
CA THR A 127 -0.77 15.42 -14.91
C THR A 127 0.42 15.71 -14.00
N GLU A 128 0.20 16.49 -12.93
CA GLU A 128 1.24 16.87 -11.96
C GLU A 128 1.69 15.71 -11.06
N LEU A 129 0.94 14.60 -11.03
CA LEU A 129 1.19 13.42 -10.20
C LEU A 129 1.65 12.21 -11.02
N GLN A 130 1.71 12.30 -12.35
CA GLN A 130 2.05 11.18 -13.22
C GLN A 130 3.53 10.82 -13.13
N VAL A 131 3.81 9.53 -12.95
CA VAL A 131 5.15 8.95 -13.04
C VAL A 131 5.13 7.63 -13.82
N VAL A 132 6.30 7.08 -14.13
CA VAL A 132 6.40 5.78 -14.81
C VAL A 132 5.73 4.70 -13.96
N GLU A 133 4.73 4.02 -14.55
CA GLU A 133 3.98 2.92 -13.92
C GLU A 133 3.23 3.30 -12.63
N GLY A 134 2.97 4.59 -12.37
CA GLY A 134 2.31 5.01 -11.14
C GLY A 134 1.72 6.42 -11.17
N CYS A 135 1.07 6.75 -10.06
CA CYS A 135 0.48 8.05 -9.77
C CYS A 135 0.91 8.44 -8.35
N ASP A 136 1.77 9.44 -8.22
CA ASP A 136 2.24 9.94 -6.94
C ASP A 136 1.09 10.55 -6.12
N SER A 137 1.23 10.54 -4.80
CA SER A 137 0.39 11.39 -3.96
C SER A 137 0.80 12.85 -4.10
N ALA A 138 -0.10 13.76 -3.74
CA ALA A 138 0.24 15.18 -3.74
C ALA A 138 1.39 15.52 -2.77
N CYS A 139 1.55 14.76 -1.67
CA CYS A 139 2.70 14.94 -0.80
C CYS A 139 4.01 14.59 -1.52
N ALA A 140 4.06 13.42 -2.16
CA ALA A 140 5.25 12.96 -2.87
C ALA A 140 5.64 13.88 -4.03
N ALA A 141 4.66 14.32 -4.83
CA ALA A 141 4.92 15.13 -6.02
C ALA A 141 5.16 16.63 -5.72
N LEU A 142 4.40 17.21 -4.77
CA LEU A 142 4.35 18.67 -4.58
C LEU A 142 5.01 19.14 -3.27
N ASN A 143 5.29 18.22 -2.34
CA ASN A 143 6.05 18.46 -1.12
C ASN A 143 5.63 19.72 -0.34
N SER A 144 4.32 19.97 -0.25
CA SER A 144 3.75 21.11 0.48
C SER A 144 3.19 20.66 1.83
N PRO A 145 3.33 21.46 2.91
CA PRO A 145 2.84 21.11 4.24
C PRO A 145 1.37 20.67 4.28
N GLN A 146 0.51 21.30 3.47
CA GLN A 146 -0.90 20.97 3.39
C GLN A 146 -1.18 19.56 2.82
N TYR A 147 -0.30 19.04 1.95
CA TYR A 147 -0.46 17.71 1.36
C TYR A 147 0.22 16.63 2.21
N CYS A 148 1.33 16.99 2.86
CA CYS A 148 2.09 16.08 3.71
C CYS A 148 1.64 16.09 5.19
N CYS A 149 0.66 16.93 5.53
CA CYS A 149 0.16 17.12 6.89
C CYS A 149 1.28 17.46 7.90
N THR A 150 2.20 18.36 7.52
CA THR A 150 3.32 18.80 8.36
C THR A 150 3.15 20.26 8.81
N GLY A 151 3.94 20.68 9.80
CA GLY A 151 3.85 22.04 10.35
C GLY A 151 2.47 22.33 10.94
N ASP A 152 1.85 23.44 10.51
CA ASP A 152 0.52 23.86 10.97
C ASP A 152 -0.60 22.86 10.62
N TYR A 153 -0.33 21.90 9.72
CA TYR A 153 -1.28 20.89 9.25
C TYR A 153 -1.18 19.54 9.99
N VAL A 154 -0.32 19.40 11.01
CA VAL A 154 -0.20 18.14 11.77
C VAL A 154 -1.53 17.70 12.39
N ASP A 155 -2.27 18.65 12.97
CA ASP A 155 -3.56 18.39 13.62
C ASP A 155 -4.75 18.80 12.74
N ASN A 156 -4.55 19.70 11.77
CA ASN A 156 -5.61 20.30 10.96
C ASN A 156 -5.46 20.02 9.47
N CYS A 157 -4.95 18.85 9.08
CA CYS A 157 -4.73 18.51 7.68
C CYS A 157 -6.07 18.41 6.93
N PRO A 158 -6.34 19.27 5.93
CA PRO A 158 -7.60 19.23 5.22
C PRO A 158 -7.57 18.19 4.08
N PRO A 159 -8.72 17.64 3.68
CA PRO A 159 -8.81 17.01 2.37
C PRO A 159 -8.52 18.04 1.27
N THR A 160 -7.91 17.60 0.18
CA THR A 160 -7.55 18.44 -0.98
C THR A 160 -8.18 17.89 -2.24
N SER A 161 -8.14 18.64 -3.35
CA SER A 161 -8.61 18.14 -4.64
C SER A 161 -7.91 16.85 -5.07
N TYR A 162 -6.62 16.70 -4.73
CA TYR A 162 -5.86 15.48 -5.03
C TYR A 162 -6.26 14.30 -4.15
N SER A 163 -6.42 14.49 -2.83
CA SER A 163 -6.88 13.38 -1.97
C SER A 163 -8.32 12.98 -2.32
N GLN A 164 -9.18 13.95 -2.65
CA GLN A 164 -10.54 13.68 -3.14
C GLN A 164 -10.55 12.91 -4.47
N TYR A 165 -9.59 13.16 -5.37
CA TYR A 165 -9.42 12.36 -6.58
C TYR A 165 -9.15 10.89 -6.23
N PHE A 166 -8.15 10.59 -5.39
CA PHE A 166 -7.86 9.22 -4.95
C PHE A 166 -9.04 8.59 -4.21
N LYS A 167 -9.71 9.34 -3.33
CA LYS A 167 -10.87 8.86 -2.57
C LYS A 167 -12.05 8.52 -3.48
N GLY A 168 -12.27 9.30 -4.53
CA GLY A 168 -13.31 9.03 -5.52
C GLY A 168 -13.05 7.75 -6.32
N GLN A 169 -11.78 7.38 -6.52
CA GLN A 169 -11.39 6.13 -7.20
C GLN A 169 -11.42 4.93 -6.24
N CYS A 170 -11.00 5.10 -4.99
CA CYS A 170 -10.94 4.03 -3.99
C CYS A 170 -11.55 4.51 -2.66
N PRO A 171 -12.89 4.42 -2.50
CA PRO A 171 -13.58 4.98 -1.33
C PRO A 171 -13.19 4.36 0.01
N GLN A 172 -12.72 3.11 0.02
CA GLN A 172 -12.29 2.40 1.22
C GLN A 172 -10.81 2.64 1.58
N ALA A 173 -10.02 3.27 0.70
CA ALA A 173 -8.61 3.48 0.93
C ALA A 173 -8.34 4.84 1.60
N TYR A 174 -7.26 4.92 2.37
CA TYR A 174 -6.72 6.19 2.83
C TYR A 174 -6.27 7.01 1.64
N SER A 175 -6.76 8.25 1.55
CA SER A 175 -6.35 9.21 0.50
C SER A 175 -5.46 10.34 1.00
N TYR A 176 -5.39 10.52 2.32
CA TYR A 176 -4.54 11.47 3.04
C TYR A 176 -4.44 11.06 4.52
N ALA A 177 -3.56 11.70 5.30
CA ALA A 177 -3.16 11.21 6.63
C ALA A 177 -4.24 11.25 7.73
N LYS A 178 -5.40 11.89 7.52
CA LYS A 178 -6.50 11.99 8.51
C LYS A 178 -7.80 11.33 8.01
N ASP A 179 -7.69 10.41 7.06
CA ASP A 179 -8.83 9.72 6.43
C ASP A 179 -9.35 8.52 7.25
N ASP A 180 -9.18 8.53 8.58
CA ASP A 180 -9.40 7.36 9.43
C ASP A 180 -10.84 6.86 9.43
N ASN A 181 -11.81 7.78 9.45
CA ASN A 181 -13.23 7.50 9.62
C ASN A 181 -13.83 6.56 8.55
N THR A 182 -13.21 6.45 7.38
CA THR A 182 -13.73 5.66 6.25
C THR A 182 -12.74 4.63 5.71
N SER A 183 -11.56 4.52 6.34
CA SER A 183 -10.43 3.81 5.75
C SER A 183 -9.77 2.79 6.68
N THR A 184 -10.04 2.83 7.99
CA THR A 184 -9.58 1.78 8.92
C THR A 184 -10.63 0.71 9.13
N PHE A 185 -10.20 -0.54 8.93
CA PHE A 185 -11.02 -1.72 9.17
C PHE A 185 -10.43 -2.55 10.29
N THR A 186 -11.30 -3.26 11.00
CA THR A 186 -10.91 -4.11 12.12
C THR A 186 -11.36 -5.54 11.91
N CYS A 187 -10.65 -6.47 12.55
CA CYS A 187 -11.02 -7.88 12.60
C CYS A 187 -10.66 -8.46 13.97
N THR A 188 -11.37 -9.50 14.38
CA THR A 188 -11.00 -10.26 15.58
C THR A 188 -9.66 -10.97 15.30
N PRO A 189 -8.69 -10.98 16.23
CA PRO A 189 -7.41 -11.63 15.98
C PRO A 189 -7.55 -13.12 15.66
N GLY A 190 -6.63 -13.62 14.83
CA GLY A 190 -6.59 -15.03 14.40
C GLY A 190 -7.10 -15.27 12.98
N ALA A 191 -7.60 -14.23 12.31
CA ALA A 191 -7.84 -14.27 10.88
C ALA A 191 -6.52 -14.29 10.09
N ASN A 192 -6.54 -14.97 8.93
CA ASN A 192 -5.52 -14.83 7.91
C ASN A 192 -5.97 -13.78 6.89
N TYR A 193 -5.03 -13.17 6.17
CA TYR A 193 -5.34 -12.11 5.20
C TYR A 193 -4.74 -12.45 3.84
N ASN A 194 -5.56 -12.42 2.78
CA ASN A 194 -5.08 -12.50 1.41
C ASN A 194 -4.95 -11.09 0.83
N ILE A 195 -3.73 -10.73 0.44
CA ILE A 195 -3.42 -9.49 -0.27
C ILE A 195 -3.22 -9.83 -1.75
N ALA A 196 -4.09 -9.32 -2.61
CA ALA A 196 -4.08 -9.60 -4.04
C ALA A 196 -3.78 -8.35 -4.86
N PHE A 197 -2.74 -8.43 -5.70
CA PHE A 197 -2.40 -7.39 -6.68
C PHE A 197 -3.19 -7.61 -7.97
N CYS A 198 -3.76 -6.52 -8.53
CA CYS A 198 -4.62 -6.53 -9.72
C CYS A 198 -5.89 -7.40 -9.58
N ALA A 199 -6.51 -7.36 -8.39
CA ALA A 199 -7.77 -8.04 -8.09
C ALA A 199 -9.01 -7.26 -8.53
#